data_AF-A0AAE3H3Z2-F1
#
_entry.id   AF-A0AAE3H3Z2-F1
#
_cell.length_a   1.000
_cell.length_b   1.000
_cell.length_c   1.000
_cell.angle_alpha   90.00
_cell.angle_beta   90.00
_cell.angle_gamma   90.00
#
_symmetry.space_group_name_H-M   'P 1'
#
loop_
_entity.id
_entity.type
_entity.pdbx_description
1 polymer ?
#
loop_
_entity_poly.entity_id
_entity_poly.type
_entity_poly.pdbx_seq_one_letter_code
_entity_poly.pdbx_strand_id
1 'polypeptide(L)'
;MTIPKLKFGQNILLAIGFSIIQVLIIHFAPIIYISLLFIILFSLVYGLLEPQRGWILALIQIVLVILGYWILRFSGFVAVKPDEAIFVTHVSFFPSLAASFLTSFLFKSTKD
;
A
#
# COMPACT_ATOMS: atom_id res chain seq x y z
N MET A 1 -9.00 9.67 -20.23
CA MET A 1 -9.69 9.23 -19.00
C MET A 1 -9.46 10.31 -17.95
N THR A 2 -10.49 11.07 -17.57
CA THR A 2 -10.40 12.11 -16.53
C THR A 2 -10.63 11.45 -15.17
N ILE A 3 -9.55 11.15 -14.44
CA ILE A 3 -9.65 10.61 -13.08
C ILE A 3 -10.26 11.69 -12.19
N PRO A 4 -11.35 11.40 -11.43
CA PRO A 4 -11.96 12.37 -10.54
C PRO A 4 -10.95 12.83 -9.49
N LYS A 5 -10.73 14.15 -9.40
CA LYS A 5 -9.85 14.75 -8.39
C LYS A 5 -10.54 14.70 -7.03
N LEU A 6 -10.25 13.66 -6.27
CA LEU A 6 -10.64 13.57 -4.87
C LEU A 6 -9.87 14.59 -4.03
N LYS A 7 -10.46 15.05 -2.93
CA LYS A 7 -9.74 15.89 -1.95
C LYS A 7 -8.70 15.03 -1.25
N PHE A 8 -7.58 15.64 -0.84
CA PHE A 8 -6.50 14.95 -0.11
C PHE A 8 -7.00 14.11 1.09
N GLY A 9 -7.96 14.63 1.85
CA GLY A 9 -8.56 13.89 2.97
C GLY A 9 -9.32 12.63 2.54
N GLN A 10 -9.94 12.60 1.37
CA GLN A 10 -10.60 11.41 0.82
C GLN A 10 -9.56 10.36 0.38
N ASN A 11 -8.42 10.81 -0.16
CA ASN A 11 -7.31 9.92 -0.51
C ASN A 11 -6.70 9.25 0.73
N ILE A 12 -6.60 9.97 1.85
CA ILE A 12 -6.16 9.40 3.13
C ILE A 12 -7.14 8.32 3.62
N LEU A 13 -8.44 8.58 3.56
CA LEU A 13 -9.46 7.58 3.95
C LEU A 13 -9.37 6.32 3.08
N LEU A 14 -9.17 6.48 1.77
CA LEU A 14 -8.92 5.35 0.87
C LEU A 14 -7.64 4.61 1.22
N ALA A 15 -6.55 5.33 1.53
CA ALA A 15 -5.29 4.73 1.94
C ALA A 15 -5.42 3.90 3.22
N ILE A 16 -6.21 4.37 4.19
CA ILE A 16 -6.54 3.62 5.40
C ILE A 16 -7.30 2.34 5.04
N GLY A 17 -8.38 2.44 4.26
CA GLY A 17 -9.18 1.28 3.86
C GLY A 17 -8.37 0.23 3.10
N PHE A 18 -7.55 0.64 2.15
CA PHE A 18 -6.68 -0.24 1.38
C PHE A 18 -5.57 -0.87 2.25
N SER A 19 -5.03 -0.13 3.22
CA SER A 19 -4.05 -0.68 4.16
C SER A 19 -4.64 -1.79 5.03
N ILE A 20 -5.89 -1.63 5.49
CA ILE A 20 -6.60 -2.69 6.22
C ILE A 20 -6.73 -3.95 5.35
N ILE A 21 -7.16 -3.78 4.09
CA ILE A 21 -7.27 -4.90 3.14
C ILE A 21 -5.91 -5.57 2.93
N GLN A 22 -4.84 -4.80 2.77
CA GLN A 22 -3.48 -5.35 2.61
C GLN A 22 -3.01 -6.15 3.82
N VAL A 23 -3.27 -5.65 5.03
CA VAL A 23 -2.93 -6.35 6.27
C VAL A 23 -3.64 -7.71 6.34
N LEU A 24 -4.92 -7.76 5.94
CA LEU A 24 -5.66 -9.02 5.84
C LEU A 24 -5.06 -9.94 4.77
N ILE A 25 -4.73 -9.41 3.60
CA ILE A 25 -4.08 -10.19 2.53
C ILE A 25 -2.74 -10.77 3.02
N ILE A 26 -1.94 -10.00 3.75
CA ILE A 26 -0.67 -10.48 4.35
C ILE A 26 -0.92 -11.62 5.33
N HIS A 27 -2.01 -11.59 6.10
CA HIS A 27 -2.33 -12.65 7.06
C HIS A 27 -2.85 -13.93 6.41
N PHE A 28 -3.63 -13.82 5.34
CA PHE A 28 -4.30 -14.95 4.70
C PHE A 28 -3.59 -15.48 3.44
N ALA A 29 -2.60 -14.76 2.90
CA ALA A 29 -1.93 -15.16 1.68
C ALA A 29 -1.17 -16.49 1.87
N PRO A 30 -1.39 -17.48 0.98
CA PRO A 30 -0.67 -18.75 1.04
C PRO A 30 0.77 -18.64 0.52
N ILE A 31 1.09 -17.57 -0.22
CA ILE A 31 2.38 -17.37 -0.88
C ILE A 31 2.74 -15.88 -0.84
N ILE A 32 3.99 -15.60 -0.49
CA ILE A 32 4.62 -14.28 -0.47
C ILE A 32 4.31 -13.36 -1.66
N TYR A 33 4.31 -13.89 -2.89
CA TYR A 33 4.12 -13.11 -4.11
C TYR A 33 2.73 -12.48 -4.21
N ILE A 34 1.70 -13.11 -3.62
CA ILE A 34 0.34 -12.59 -3.63
C ILE A 34 0.29 -11.30 -2.82
N SER A 35 0.86 -11.31 -1.60
CA SER A 35 0.89 -10.11 -0.76
C SER A 35 1.68 -8.98 -1.40
N LEU A 36 2.85 -9.27 -1.98
CA LEU A 36 3.66 -8.27 -2.68
C LEU A 36 2.95 -7.69 -3.91
N LEU A 37 2.26 -8.53 -4.69
CA LEU A 37 1.48 -8.09 -5.84
C LEU A 37 0.42 -7.07 -5.43
N PHE A 38 -0.37 -7.36 -4.39
CA PHE A 38 -1.39 -6.43 -3.90
C PHE A 38 -0.77 -5.15 -3.33
N ILE A 39 0.35 -5.25 -2.60
CA ILE A 39 1.08 -4.07 -2.13
C ILE A 39 1.43 -3.14 -3.30
N ILE A 40 2.00 -3.69 -4.38
CA ILE A 40 2.33 -2.94 -5.59
C ILE A 40 1.06 -2.33 -6.20
N LEU A 41 0.02 -3.14 -6.39
CA LEU A 41 -1.19 -2.75 -7.12
C LEU A 41 -1.92 -1.58 -6.44
N PHE A 42 -2.09 -1.64 -5.13
CA PHE A 42 -2.64 -0.52 -4.34
C PHE A 42 -1.72 0.70 -4.33
N SER A 43 -0.40 0.51 -4.30
CA SER A 43 0.56 1.62 -4.35
C SER A 43 0.55 2.34 -5.70
N LEU A 44 0.35 1.60 -6.80
CA LEU A 44 0.13 2.18 -8.13
C LEU A 44 -1.12 3.07 -8.12
N VAL A 45 -2.21 2.61 -7.48
CA VAL A 45 -3.46 3.38 -7.36
C VAL A 45 -3.22 4.70 -6.62
N TYR A 46 -2.40 4.74 -5.57
CA TYR A 46 -2.07 6.00 -4.90
C TYR A 46 -1.30 6.97 -5.78
N GLY A 47 -0.30 6.48 -6.52
CA GLY A 47 0.45 7.32 -7.46
C GLY A 47 -0.43 7.87 -8.60
N LEU A 48 -1.46 7.10 -8.99
CA LEU A 48 -2.46 7.51 -9.98
C LEU A 48 -3.46 8.54 -9.43
N LEU A 49 -3.98 8.31 -8.22
CA LEU A 49 -4.94 9.21 -7.56
C LEU A 49 -4.30 10.55 -7.22
N GLU A 50 -3.01 10.57 -6.87
CA GLU A 50 -2.32 11.77 -6.46
C GLU A 50 -0.89 11.89 -7.03
N PRO A 51 -0.74 12.29 -8.30
CA PRO A 51 0.56 12.30 -8.99
C PRO A 51 1.63 13.21 -8.37
N GLN A 52 1.23 14.23 -7.61
CA GLN A 52 2.18 15.15 -6.96
C GLN A 52 2.63 14.66 -5.56
N ARG A 53 1.78 13.90 -4.87
CA ARG A 53 1.95 13.53 -3.45
C ARG A 53 1.73 12.05 -3.17
N GLY A 54 1.68 11.20 -4.19
CA GLY A 54 1.41 9.77 -4.06
C GLY A 54 2.39 9.07 -3.12
N TRP A 55 3.65 9.53 -3.09
CA TRP A 55 4.66 9.06 -2.16
C TRP A 55 4.25 9.24 -0.67
N ILE A 56 3.48 10.27 -0.33
CA ILE A 56 2.96 10.48 1.03
C ILE A 56 1.93 9.39 1.36
N LEU A 57 1.02 9.10 0.43
CA LEU A 57 0.02 8.05 0.60
C LEU A 57 0.67 6.67 0.73
N ALA A 58 1.73 6.40 -0.06
CA ALA A 58 2.52 5.19 0.05
C ALA A 58 3.24 5.07 1.42
N LEU A 59 3.79 6.17 1.96
CA LEU A 59 4.37 6.16 3.30
C LEU A 59 3.33 5.88 4.39
N ILE A 60 2.15 6.52 4.30
CA ILE A 60 1.04 6.26 5.22
C ILE A 60 0.66 4.78 5.17
N GLN A 61 0.53 4.22 3.96
CA GLN A 61 0.24 2.81 3.77
C GLN A 61 1.31 1.90 4.40
N ILE A 62 2.60 2.18 4.20
CA ILE A 62 3.69 1.39 4.80
C ILE A 62 3.57 1.38 6.33
N VAL A 63 3.38 2.55 6.94
CA VAL A 63 3.20 2.67 8.39
C VAL A 63 1.98 1.90 8.86
N LEU A 64 0.84 2.02 8.16
CA LEU A 64 -0.38 1.31 8.52
C LEU A 64 -0.27 -0.20 8.35
N VAL A 65 0.45 -0.69 7.33
CA VAL A 65 0.69 -2.12 7.12
C VAL A 65 1.57 -2.69 8.22
N ILE A 66 2.66 -2.00 8.57
CA ILE A 66 3.55 -2.42 9.66
C ILE A 66 2.80 -2.44 10.99
N LEU A 67 2.13 -1.34 11.35
CA LEU A 67 1.38 -1.24 12.60
C LEU A 67 0.22 -2.24 12.63
N GLY A 68 -0.56 -2.33 11.55
CA GLY A 68 -1.69 -3.24 11.45
C GLY A 68 -1.27 -4.70 11.58
N TYR A 69 -0.12 -5.07 11.00
CA TYR A 69 0.42 -6.42 11.16
C TYR A 69 0.76 -6.75 12.61
N TRP A 70 1.51 -5.86 13.29
CA TRP A 70 1.90 -6.08 14.67
C TRP A 70 0.72 -6.04 15.64
N ILE A 71 -0.26 -5.16 15.42
CA ILE A 71 -1.49 -5.11 16.21
C ILE A 71 -2.25 -6.43 16.13
N LEU A 72 -2.46 -6.97 14.92
CA LEU A 72 -3.11 -8.27 14.75
C LEU A 72 -2.32 -9.40 15.42
N ARG A 73 -1.00 -9.41 15.23
CA ARG A 73 -0.14 -10.41 15.85
C ARG A 73 -0.17 -10.36 17.38
N PHE A 74 -0.14 -9.18 17.98
CA PHE A 74 -0.24 -9.01 19.44
C PHE A 74 -1.64 -9.33 19.98
N SER A 75 -2.69 -9.18 19.16
CA SER A 75 -4.05 -9.61 19.51
C SER A 75 -4.26 -11.14 19.43
N GLY A 76 -3.22 -11.90 19.08
CA GLY A 76 -3.27 -13.36 18.96
C GLY A 76 -3.67 -13.87 17.57
N PHE A 77 -3.84 -12.98 16.59
CA PHE A 77 -4.15 -13.37 15.22
C PHE A 77 -2.84 -13.70 14.47
N VAL A 78 -2.59 -14.99 14.25
CA VAL A 78 -1.37 -15.47 13.60
C VAL A 78 -1.61 -15.62 12.10
N ALA A 79 -0.70 -15.08 11.29
CA ALA A 79 -0.74 -15.25 9.83
C ALA A 79 -0.56 -16.72 9.43
N VAL A 80 -1.15 -17.12 8.30
CA VAL A 80 -1.02 -18.48 7.73
C VAL A 80 0.44 -18.88 7.57
N LYS A 81 1.29 -17.92 7.17
CA LYS A 81 2.74 -18.07 7.10
C LYS A 81 3.45 -16.93 7.83
N PRO A 82 3.81 -17.10 9.11
CA PRO A 82 4.34 -16.02 9.94
C PRO A 82 5.62 -15.39 9.42
N ASP A 83 6.57 -16.20 8.95
CA ASP A 83 7.88 -15.72 8.50
C ASP A 83 7.78 -14.96 7.17
N GLU A 84 6.99 -15.48 6.22
CA GLU A 84 6.70 -14.79 4.97
C GLU A 84 5.95 -13.47 5.24
N ALA A 85 4.99 -13.47 6.17
CA ALA A 85 4.22 -12.28 6.52
C ALA A 85 5.09 -11.19 7.18
N ILE A 86 6.01 -11.56 8.09
CA ILE A 86 6.98 -10.62 8.66
C ILE A 86 7.84 -10.03 7.53
N PHE A 87 8.40 -10.88 6.67
CA PHE A 87 9.26 -10.45 5.57
C PHE A 87 8.52 -9.46 4.66
N VAL A 88 7.32 -9.81 4.20
CA VAL A 88 6.52 -8.94 3.33
C VAL A 88 6.23 -7.62 4.00
N THR A 89 5.81 -7.63 5.25
CA THR A 89 5.46 -6.42 6.01
C THR A 89 6.63 -5.44 6.03
N HIS A 90 7.85 -5.93 6.28
CA HIS A 90 9.04 -5.08 6.37
C HIS A 90 9.65 -4.74 5.02
N VAL A 91 9.55 -5.61 4.01
CA VAL A 91 10.07 -5.38 2.66
C VAL A 91 9.12 -4.52 1.84
N SER A 92 7.84 -4.43 2.21
CA SER A 92 6.77 -3.72 1.50
C SER A 92 7.11 -2.26 1.14
N PHE A 93 8.00 -1.60 1.89
CA PHE A 93 8.35 -0.20 1.62
C PHE A 93 8.98 0.01 0.24
N PHE A 94 9.84 -0.91 -0.19
CA PHE A 94 10.52 -0.81 -1.50
C PHE A 94 9.51 -0.85 -2.66
N PRO A 95 8.70 -1.91 -2.83
CA PRO A 95 7.73 -1.97 -3.90
C PRO A 95 6.66 -0.89 -3.78
N SER A 96 6.24 -0.51 -2.57
CA SER A 96 5.23 0.54 -2.39
C SER A 96 5.71 1.90 -2.88
N LEU A 97 6.91 2.31 -2.47
CA LEU A 97 7.51 3.56 -2.92
C LEU A 97 7.80 3.49 -4.42
N ALA A 98 8.44 2.43 -4.91
CA ALA A 98 8.77 2.27 -6.32
C ALA A 98 7.51 2.37 -7.21
N ALA A 99 6.45 1.63 -6.86
CA ALA A 99 5.20 1.65 -7.60
C ALA A 99 4.53 3.02 -7.54
N SER A 100 4.43 3.64 -6.36
CA SER A 100 3.82 4.96 -6.25
C SER A 100 4.62 6.02 -7.01
N PHE A 101 5.95 6.01 -6.93
CA PHE A 101 6.81 6.95 -7.66
C PHE A 101 6.71 6.74 -9.17
N LEU A 102 6.71 5.49 -9.63
CA LEU A 102 6.58 5.17 -11.05
C LEU A 102 5.26 5.73 -11.61
N THR A 103 4.14 5.46 -10.97
CA THR A 103 2.84 5.96 -11.44
C THR A 103 2.75 7.47 -11.30
N SER A 104 3.23 8.03 -10.19
CA SER A 104 3.28 9.49 -10.04
C SER A 104 4.12 10.13 -11.15
N PHE A 105 5.26 9.56 -11.53
CA PHE A 105 6.09 10.07 -12.62
C PHE A 105 5.40 9.96 -13.99
N LEU A 106 4.81 8.80 -14.30
CA LEU A 106 4.13 8.56 -15.57
C LEU A 106 2.89 9.43 -15.77
N PHE A 107 2.14 9.70 -14.69
CA PHE A 107 0.90 10.46 -14.73
C PHE A 107 1.05 11.91 -14.26
N LYS A 108 2.25 12.31 -13.83
CA LYS A 108 2.65 13.71 -13.73
C LYS A 108 2.83 14.23 -15.16
N SER A 109 1.68 14.55 -15.77
CA SER A 109 1.60 15.17 -17.08
C SER A 109 2.45 16.43 -17.11
N THR A 110 3.56 16.35 -17.86
CA THR A 110 3.87 17.14 -19.06
C THR A 110 2.99 18.37 -19.23
N LYS A 111 3.13 19.30 -18.30
CA LYS A 111 2.66 20.69 -18.41
C LYS A 111 3.87 21.62 -18.34
N ASP A 112 4.90 21.25 -19.08
CA ASP A 112 5.91 22.19 -19.57
C ASP A 112 5.57 22.47 -21.03
#